data_AF-A0A8G1EET5-F1
#
_entry.id   AF-A0A8G1EET5-F1
#
_cell.length_a   1.000
_cell.length_b   1.000
_cell.length_c   1.000
_cell.angle_alpha   90.00
_cell.angle_beta   90.00
_cell.angle_gamma   90.00
#
_symmetry.space_group_name_H-M   'P 1'
#
loop_
_entity.id
_entity.type
_entity.pdbx_description
1 polymer ?
#
loop_
_entity_poly.entity_id
_entity_poly.type
_entity_poly.pdbx_seq_one_letter_code
_entity_poly.pdbx_strand_id
1 'polypeptide(L)'
;MRDLVLTGNAENRLRQRGYRGTDIDLLLQAATRIADDAFFLSDKDVTREIEQRRREIQQLERLRGTRVVVDGHKVVTLDHAGRKSARSDRARRWEDA
;
A
#
# COMPACT_ATOMS: atom_id res chain seq x y z
N MET A 1 -3.64 -10.18 3.86
CA MET A 1 -3.80 -10.51 5.29
C MET A 1 -3.49 -11.98 5.44
N ARG A 2 -2.53 -12.35 6.28
CA ARG A 2 -2.38 -13.75 6.69
C ARG A 2 -3.17 -13.86 7.99
N ASP A 3 -4.25 -14.63 7.98
CA ASP A 3 -5.12 -14.79 9.15
C ASP A 3 -4.44 -15.72 10.17
N LEU A 4 -3.45 -15.19 10.89
CA LEU A 4 -2.80 -15.87 12.00
C LEU A 4 -3.45 -15.45 13.32
N VAL A 5 -3.83 -16.44 14.13
CA VAL A 5 -4.39 -16.21 15.46
C VAL A 5 -3.24 -16.11 16.46
N LEU A 6 -3.17 -15.01 17.21
CA LEU A 6 -2.20 -14.86 18.29
C LEU A 6 -2.62 -15.72 19.49
N THR A 7 -1.66 -16.43 20.07
CA THR A 7 -1.86 -17.08 21.37
C THR A 7 -1.69 -16.04 22.49
N GLY A 8 -2.28 -16.28 23.66
CA GLY A 8 -2.11 -15.37 24.81
C GLY A 8 -0.63 -15.17 25.23
N ASN A 9 0.22 -16.18 25.02
CA ASN A 9 1.66 -16.05 25.23
C ASN A 9 2.31 -15.08 24.22
N ALA A 10 1.88 -15.13 22.95
CA ALA A 10 2.36 -14.22 21.92
C ALA A 10 1.91 -12.78 22.19
N GLU A 11 0.64 -12.57 22.55
CA GLU A 11 0.11 -11.24 22.90
C GLU A 11 0.85 -10.61 24.07
N ASN A 12 1.09 -11.38 25.13
CA ASN A 12 1.86 -10.93 26.28
C ASN A 12 3.29 -10.52 25.89
N ARG A 13 3.95 -11.30 25.02
CA ARG A 13 5.31 -10.98 24.54
C ARG A 13 5.33 -9.75 23.65
N LEU A 14 4.35 -9.55 22.78
CA LEU A 14 4.21 -8.34 21.97
C LEU A 14 4.13 -7.12 22.89
N ARG A 15 3.23 -7.15 23.88
CA ARG A 15 3.06 -6.05 24.83
C ARG A 15 4.32 -5.77 25.65
N GLN A 16 4.96 -6.82 26.18
CA GLN A 16 6.20 -6.70 26.97
C GLN A 16 7.36 -6.10 26.18
N ARG A 17 7.39 -6.31 24.86
CA ARG A 17 8.44 -5.81 23.97
C ARG A 17 8.05 -4.55 23.20
N GLY A 18 6.88 -3.99 23.49
CA GLY A 18 6.39 -2.75 22.88
C GLY A 18 5.92 -2.88 21.43
N TYR A 19 5.64 -4.10 20.95
CA TYR A 19 5.10 -4.33 19.61
C TYR A 19 3.58 -4.21 19.59
N ARG A 20 3.04 -3.80 18.44
CA ARG A 20 1.60 -3.72 18.14
C ARG A 20 1.17 -4.94 17.32
N GLY A 21 -0.12 -5.27 17.37
CA GLY A 21 -0.68 -6.35 16.55
C GLY A 21 -0.42 -6.15 15.05
N THR A 22 -0.50 -4.90 14.57
CA THR A 22 -0.20 -4.52 13.17
C THR A 22 1.26 -4.76 12.76
N ASP A 23 2.18 -4.84 13.73
CA ASP A 23 3.61 -5.06 13.43
C ASP A 23 3.86 -6.48 12.94
N ILE A 24 3.02 -7.45 13.33
CA ILE A 24 3.12 -8.84 12.87
C ILE A 24 2.84 -8.93 11.37
N ASP A 25 1.78 -8.28 10.88
CA ASP A 25 1.46 -8.27 9.46
C ASP A 25 2.59 -7.66 8.62
N LEU A 26 3.14 -6.55 9.10
CA LEU A 26 4.28 -5.89 8.46
C LEU A 26 5.50 -6.82 8.43
N LEU A 27 5.81 -7.46 9.55
CA LEU A 27 6.94 -8.39 9.66
C LEU A 27 6.76 -9.58 8.71
N LEU A 28 5.56 -10.17 8.61
CA LEU A 28 5.31 -11.31 7.72
C LEU A 28 5.37 -10.97 6.23
N GLN A 29 5.15 -9.71 5.87
CA GLN A 29 5.30 -9.21 4.49
C GLN A 29 6.75 -8.87 4.15
N ALA A 30 7.51 -8.37 5.13
CA ALA A 30 8.85 -7.81 4.94
C ALA A 30 10.00 -8.78 5.24
N ALA A 31 9.82 -9.65 6.23
CA ALA A 31 10.87 -10.51 6.75
C ALA A 31 11.20 -11.68 5.82
N THR A 32 12.46 -12.10 5.85
CA THR A 32 12.90 -13.32 5.18
C THR A 32 12.50 -14.54 6.01
N ARG A 33 11.96 -15.57 5.36
CA ARG A 33 11.70 -16.87 5.99
C ARG A 33 13.04 -17.60 6.19
N ILE A 34 13.36 -17.95 7.44
CA ILE A 34 14.63 -18.60 7.79
C ILE A 34 14.46 -20.08 8.17
N ALA A 35 13.22 -20.50 8.47
CA ALA A 35 12.82 -21.89 8.66
C ALA A 35 11.34 -22.05 8.29
N ASP A 36 10.80 -23.26 8.37
CA ASP A 36 9.41 -23.52 8.01
C ASP A 36 8.41 -22.70 8.85
N ASP A 37 8.71 -22.43 10.11
CA ASP A 37 7.84 -21.73 11.04
C ASP A 37 8.42 -20.39 11.53
N ALA A 38 9.57 -19.98 11.01
CA ALA A 38 10.31 -18.82 11.50
C ALA A 38 10.63 -17.79 10.41
N PHE A 39 10.37 -16.53 10.75
CA PHE A 39 10.66 -15.36 9.94
C PHE A 39 11.59 -14.43 10.70
N PHE A 40 12.53 -13.82 9.99
CA PHE A 40 13.48 -12.87 10.57
C PHE A 40 13.59 -11.63 9.69
N LEU A 41 13.41 -10.47 10.31
CA LEU A 41 13.57 -9.18 9.65
C LEU A 41 15.01 -8.72 9.83
N SER A 42 15.86 -9.01 8.84
CA SER A 42 17.27 -8.62 8.87
C SER A 42 17.46 -7.13 8.54
N ASP A 43 18.63 -6.56 8.86
CA ASP A 43 18.98 -5.18 8.46
C ASP A 43 18.88 -4.96 6.94
N LYS A 44 19.21 -6.00 6.16
CA LYS A 44 19.07 -6.01 4.71
C LYS A 44 17.61 -5.91 4.28
N ASP A 45 16.73 -6.65 4.95
CA ASP A 45 15.28 -6.57 4.71
C ASP A 45 14.78 -5.18 5.05
N VAL A 46 15.11 -4.66 6.24
CA VAL A 46 14.74 -3.30 6.67
C VAL A 46 15.18 -2.26 5.63
N THR A 47 16.43 -2.32 5.18
CA THR A 47 16.97 -1.38 4.18
C THR A 47 16.19 -1.47 2.87
N ARG A 48 15.95 -2.68 2.34
CA ARG A 48 15.18 -2.90 1.12
C ARG A 48 13.76 -2.33 1.25
N GLU A 49 13.11 -2.62 2.36
CA GLU A 49 11.72 -2.29 2.63
C GLU A 49 11.49 -0.79 2.87
N ILE A 50 12.45 -0.12 3.51
CA ILE A 50 12.46 1.34 3.66
C ILE A 50 12.65 2.00 2.29
N GLU A 51 13.63 1.56 1.51
CA GLU A 51 13.90 2.16 0.20
C GLU A 51 12.73 1.96 -0.77
N GLN A 52 12.08 0.79 -0.74
CA GLN A 52 10.88 0.54 -1.53
C GLN A 52 9.73 1.48 -1.13
N ARG A 53 9.44 1.62 0.17
CA ARG A 53 8.38 2.52 0.66
C ARG A 53 8.69 3.99 0.39
N ARG A 54 9.96 4.40 0.46
CA ARG A 54 10.38 5.76 0.09
C ARG A 54 10.11 6.04 -1.38
N ARG A 55 10.43 5.10 -2.28
CA ARG A 55 10.12 5.22 -3.71
C ARG A 55 8.62 5.33 -3.95
N GLU A 56 7.82 4.52 -3.26
CA GLU A 56 6.37 4.57 -3.35
C GLU A 56 5.81 5.93 -2.87
N ILE A 57 6.29 6.43 -1.73
CA ILE A 57 5.94 7.77 -1.22
C ILE A 57 6.29 8.83 -2.27
N GLN A 58 7.50 8.81 -2.83
CA GLN A 58 7.91 9.76 -3.87
C GLN A 58 7.04 9.67 -5.13
N GLN A 59 6.65 8.46 -5.53
CA GLN A 59 5.74 8.26 -6.65
C GLN A 59 4.36 8.87 -6.35
N LEU A 60 3.81 8.62 -5.16
CA LEU A 60 2.53 9.19 -4.72
C LEU A 60 2.59 10.71 -4.63
N GLU A 61 3.69 11.28 -4.14
CA GLU A 61 3.90 12.73 -4.11
C GLU A 61 3.94 13.32 -5.53
N ARG A 62 4.65 12.70 -6.47
CA ARG A 62 4.65 13.10 -7.88
C ARG A 62 3.27 13.00 -8.51
N LEU A 63 2.49 12.00 -8.12
CA LEU A 63 1.13 11.77 -8.62
C LEU A 63 0.06 12.58 -7.87
N ARG A 64 0.43 13.32 -6.82
CA ARG A 64 -0.51 14.10 -6.03
C ARG A 64 -1.27 15.08 -6.91
N GLY A 65 -2.59 15.02 -6.85
CA GLY A 65 -3.47 15.87 -7.66
C GLY A 65 -3.69 15.38 -9.08
N THR A 66 -3.15 14.22 -9.48
CA THR A 66 -3.45 13.61 -10.78
C THR A 66 -4.76 12.81 -10.71
N ARG A 67 -5.67 13.06 -11.64
CA ARG A 67 -6.88 12.27 -11.88
C ARG A 67 -6.60 11.32 -13.03
N VAL A 68 -7.05 10.07 -12.89
CA VAL A 68 -7.09 9.07 -13.96
C VAL A 68 -8.55 8.75 -14.27
N VAL A 69 -8.93 8.79 -15.54
CA VAL A 69 -10.26 8.39 -16.01
C VAL A 69 -10.13 7.02 -16.67
N VAL A 70 -10.95 6.07 -16.24
CA VAL A 70 -10.96 4.69 -16.72
C VAL A 70 -12.34 4.35 -17.27
N ASP A 71 -12.39 3.60 -18.36
CA ASP A 71 -13.60 3.04 -18.96
C ASP A 71 -13.40 1.53 -19.18
N GLY A 72 -14.13 0.72 -18.42
CA GLY A 72 -13.90 -0.73 -18.32
C GLY A 72 -12.45 -1.06 -17.96
N HIS A 73 -11.71 -1.63 -18.91
CA HIS A 73 -10.30 -2.02 -18.76
C HIS A 73 -9.31 -1.04 -19.42
N LYS A 74 -9.78 0.14 -19.87
CA LYS A 74 -8.95 1.12 -20.59
C LYS A 74 -8.77 2.40 -19.77
N VAL A 75 -7.54 2.91 -19.76
CA VAL A 75 -7.27 4.27 -19.27
C VAL A 75 -7.61 5.26 -20.40
N VAL A 76 -8.59 6.12 -20.16
CA VAL A 76 -9.07 7.12 -21.14
C VAL A 76 -8.20 8.37 -21.10
N THR A 77 -7.88 8.89 -19.90
CA THR A 77 -7.00 10.06 -19.76
C THR A 77 -6.39 10.16 -18.36
N LEU A 78 -5.28 10.92 -18.26
CA LEU A 78 -4.67 11.38 -17.02
C LEU A 78 -4.47 12.90 -17.07
N ASP A 79 -4.93 13.62 -16.05
CA ASP A 79 -4.79 15.08 -15.95
C ASP A 79 -4.53 15.56 -14.52
N HIS A 80 -3.85 16.70 -14.36
CA HIS A 80 -3.63 17.30 -13.04
C HIS A 80 -4.85 18.16 -12.67
N ALA A 81 -5.53 17.82 -11.57
CA ALA A 81 -6.75 18.45 -11.09
C ALA A 81 -6.51 19.81 -10.37
N GLY A 82 -5.51 20.57 -10.81
CA GLY A 82 -5.18 21.89 -10.29
C GLY A 82 -5.89 23.03 -11.02
N ARG A 83 -6.95 23.57 -10.39
CA ARG A 83 -7.73 24.79 -10.76
C ARG A 83 -8.25 24.87 -12.20
N LYS A 84 -9.55 24.58 -12.34
CA LYS A 84 -10.43 24.82 -13.50
C LYS A 84 -10.15 23.99 -14.76
N SER A 85 -10.44 22.69 -14.72
CA SER A 85 -10.93 22.00 -15.91
C SER A 85 -12.46 21.98 -15.91
N ALA A 86 -13.07 23.16 -16.09
CA ALA A 86 -14.52 23.34 -16.18
C ALA A 86 -15.10 22.86 -17.53
N ARG A 87 -14.53 21.83 -18.17
CA ARG A 87 -14.91 21.43 -19.53
C ARG A 87 -15.02 19.93 -19.82
N SER A 88 -14.82 19.04 -18.85
CA SER A 88 -14.97 17.59 -19.09
C SER A 88 -16.28 16.97 -18.58
N ASP A 89 -17.24 17.74 -18.05
CA ASP A 89 -18.56 17.22 -17.67
C ASP A 89 -19.51 17.04 -18.87
N ARG A 90 -19.11 17.42 -20.09
CA ARG A 90 -19.96 17.34 -21.29
C ARG A 90 -19.99 15.97 -21.98
N ALA A 91 -19.17 15.01 -21.53
CA ALA A 91 -19.09 13.68 -22.15
C ALA A 91 -20.06 12.65 -21.54
N ARG A 92 -20.84 13.00 -20.51
CA ARG A 92 -21.91 12.16 -19.94
C ARG A 92 -23.19 12.10 -20.80
N ARG A 93 -23.07 12.28 -22.12
CA ARG A 93 -24.22 12.31 -23.06
C ARG A 93 -24.05 11.36 -24.25
N TRP A 94 -23.39 10.23 -24.03
CA TRP A 94 -23.26 9.14 -25.01
C TRP A 94 -23.63 7.77 -24.43
N GLU A 95 -24.62 7.74 -23.53
CA GLU A 95 -25.45 6.55 -23.31
C GLU A 95 -26.90 7.01 -23.45
N ASP A 96 -27.42 6.84 -24.67
CA ASP A 96 -28.83 6.61 -25.05
C ASP A 96 -28.95 6.79 -26.58
N ALA A 97 -28.44 5.81 -27.33
CA ALA A 97 -28.81 5.51 -28.73
C ALA A 97 -28.39 4.08 -29.07
#